data_AF-A0AAY5EI05-F1
#
_entry.id   AF-A0AAY5EI05-F1
#
_cell.length_a   1.000
_cell.length_b   1.000
_cell.length_c   1.000
_cell.angle_alpha   90.00
_cell.angle_beta   90.00
_cell.angle_gamma   90.00
#
_symmetry.space_group_name_H-M   'P 1'
#
loop_
_entity.id
_entity.type
_entity.pdbx_description
1 polymer ?
#
loop_
_entity_poly.entity_id
_entity_poly.type
_entity_poly.pdbx_seq_one_letter_code
_entity_poly.pdbx_strand_id
1 'polypeptide(L)'
;MDLLWRSCIVATVCVWLTSGERHSVFWNSTNPKFQWGDYAVKVRLNDYLDIVCPHYPLGEVASQDAERYVLYMVERGDYEACRPQSYEQLRWECDHPFAPHAPEKFSEKFQRFTPFTLGKEFRPGESYYYISKPLHHHGQECLKLRVDVVVNDGSQEARVGPGRGTKTGAGGAHTPSNRLPADDPVIDLPEVQKSVRRNSAVTTASLPALTASLSVLLLLL
;
A
#
# COMPACT_ATOMS: atom_id res chain seq x y z
N MET A 1 -32.79 -0.26 -25.75
CA MET A 1 -31.68 0.69 -25.55
C MET A 1 -31.64 1.22 -24.11
N ASP A 2 -32.79 1.38 -23.44
CA ASP A 2 -32.85 1.91 -22.06
C ASP A 2 -32.32 1.00 -20.96
N LEU A 3 -32.49 -0.33 -21.08
CA LEU A 3 -31.95 -1.28 -20.08
C LEU A 3 -30.42 -1.29 -20.06
N LEU A 4 -29.79 -1.26 -21.23
CA LEU A 4 -28.33 -1.22 -21.36
C LEU A 4 -27.77 0.07 -20.76
N TRP A 5 -28.36 1.22 -21.10
CA TRP A 5 -28.00 2.51 -20.51
C TRP A 5 -28.12 2.54 -18.99
N ARG A 6 -29.25 2.07 -18.43
CA ARG A 6 -29.45 1.98 -16.97
C ARG A 6 -28.44 1.03 -16.32
N SER A 7 -28.16 -0.11 -16.95
CA SER A 7 -27.17 -1.07 -16.45
C SER A 7 -25.74 -0.48 -16.45
N CYS A 8 -25.38 0.32 -17.46
CA CYS A 8 -24.09 0.99 -17.52
C CYS A 8 -23.95 2.06 -16.43
N ILE A 9 -25.01 2.84 -16.16
CA ILE A 9 -25.03 3.82 -15.07
C ILE A 9 -24.85 3.11 -13.72
N VAL A 10 -25.62 2.06 -13.46
CA VAL A 10 -25.53 1.30 -12.21
C VAL A 10 -24.14 0.69 -12.06
N ALA A 11 -23.60 0.04 -13.10
CA ALA A 11 -22.26 -0.53 -13.07
C ALA A 11 -21.19 0.55 -12.80
N THR A 12 -21.32 1.72 -13.41
CA THR A 12 -20.39 2.83 -13.21
C THR A 12 -20.46 3.32 -11.77
N VAL A 13 -21.66 3.60 -11.24
CA VAL A 13 -21.87 4.00 -9.84
C VAL A 13 -21.33 2.96 -8.86
N CYS A 14 -21.57 1.66 -9.10
CA CYS A 14 -21.02 0.57 -8.28
C CYS A 14 -19.48 0.53 -8.30
N VAL A 15 -18.85 0.80 -9.45
CA VAL A 15 -17.38 0.89 -9.55
C VAL A 15 -16.84 2.07 -8.75
N TRP A 16 -17.49 3.24 -8.81
CA TRP A 16 -17.09 4.39 -7.99
C TRP A 16 -17.19 4.12 -6.49
N LEU A 17 -18.24 3.43 -6.05
CA LEU A 17 -18.44 3.09 -4.64
C LEU A 17 -17.49 2.01 -4.11
N THR A 18 -16.80 1.28 -5.00
CA THR A 18 -15.89 0.19 -4.62
C THR A 18 -14.41 0.54 -4.78
N SER A 19 -14.08 1.73 -5.30
CA SER A 19 -12.70 2.18 -5.42
C SER A 19 -12.17 2.71 -4.09
N GLY A 20 -11.00 2.21 -3.66
CA GLY A 20 -10.28 2.76 -2.52
C GLY A 20 -9.78 4.19 -2.80
N GLU A 21 -9.72 5.00 -1.75
CA GLU A 21 -9.19 6.37 -1.81
C GLU A 21 -7.65 6.33 -1.95
N ARG A 22 -7.05 7.36 -2.56
CA ARG A 22 -5.58 7.46 -2.70
C ARG A 22 -5.06 8.65 -1.92
N HIS A 23 -4.07 8.40 -1.07
CA HIS A 23 -3.41 9.39 -0.22
C HIS A 23 -1.99 9.63 -0.74
N SER A 24 -1.66 10.85 -1.15
CA SER A 24 -0.33 11.17 -1.69
C SER A 24 0.56 11.88 -0.67
N VAL A 25 1.78 11.37 -0.49
CA VAL A 25 2.81 11.94 0.40
C VAL A 25 4.08 12.23 -0.39
N PHE A 26 4.43 13.51 -0.53
CA PHE A 26 5.69 13.95 -1.13
C PHE A 26 6.82 13.80 -0.13
N TRP A 27 7.75 12.89 -0.38
CA TRP A 27 8.80 12.48 0.54
C TRP A 27 10.12 13.23 0.28
N ASN A 28 10.19 14.48 0.73
CA ASN A 28 11.40 15.31 0.64
C ASN A 28 11.55 16.20 1.88
N SER A 29 12.77 16.68 2.11
CA SER A 29 13.12 17.50 3.28
C SER A 29 12.43 18.87 3.30
N THR A 30 12.05 19.38 2.13
CA THR A 30 11.40 20.69 1.98
C THR A 30 9.91 20.64 2.34
N ASN A 31 9.30 19.46 2.39
CA ASN A 31 7.88 19.33 2.72
C ASN A 31 7.65 19.68 4.21
N PRO A 32 6.90 20.76 4.51
CA PRO A 32 6.75 21.27 5.87
C PRO A 32 6.08 20.29 6.81
N LYS A 33 5.31 19.31 6.29
CA LYS A 33 4.66 18.30 7.12
C LYS A 33 5.65 17.41 7.87
N PHE A 34 6.90 17.29 7.39
CA PHE A 34 7.93 16.51 8.09
C PHE A 34 8.68 17.29 9.18
N GLN A 35 8.53 18.61 9.28
CA GLN A 35 9.35 19.46 10.16
C GLN A 35 9.19 19.14 11.65
N TRP A 36 8.01 18.68 12.07
CA TRP A 36 7.71 18.43 13.49
C TRP A 36 7.80 16.95 13.89
N GLY A 37 8.11 16.06 12.94
CA GLY A 37 8.26 14.62 13.20
C GLY A 37 6.96 13.91 13.61
N ASP A 38 5.80 14.52 13.45
CA ASP A 38 4.49 13.99 13.82
C ASP A 38 3.57 13.75 12.61
N TYR A 39 4.13 13.79 11.39
CA TYR A 39 3.37 13.58 10.16
C TYR A 39 2.65 12.23 10.21
N ALA A 40 1.31 12.29 10.19
CA ALA A 40 0.46 11.13 10.13
C ALA A 40 -0.59 11.25 9.02
N VAL A 41 -0.96 10.11 8.43
CA VAL A 41 -2.05 9.97 7.47
C VAL A 41 -3.03 8.92 7.98
N LYS A 42 -4.33 9.20 7.86
CA LYS A 42 -5.39 8.25 8.19
C LYS A 42 -5.89 7.59 6.91
N VAL A 43 -5.94 6.26 6.90
CA VAL A 43 -6.38 5.47 5.74
C VAL A 43 -7.42 4.45 6.17
N ARG A 44 -8.28 4.02 5.25
CA ARG A 44 -9.15 2.86 5.44
C ARG A 44 -8.54 1.61 4.80
N LEU A 45 -9.08 0.44 5.12
CA LEU A 45 -8.76 -0.76 4.34
C LEU A 45 -9.16 -0.55 2.87
N ASN A 46 -8.34 -1.09 1.98
CA ASN A 46 -8.39 -0.97 0.52
C ASN A 46 -8.02 0.40 -0.05
N ASP A 47 -7.78 1.42 0.78
CA ASP A 47 -7.17 2.66 0.33
C ASP A 47 -5.70 2.40 -0.11
N TYR A 48 -5.16 3.38 -0.82
CA TYR A 48 -3.78 3.39 -1.29
C TYR A 48 -3.01 4.56 -0.67
N LEU A 49 -1.76 4.32 -0.28
CA LEU A 49 -0.79 5.37 0.02
C LEU A 49 0.21 5.43 -1.13
N ASP A 50 0.32 6.62 -1.72
CA ASP A 50 1.25 6.95 -2.77
C ASP A 50 2.39 7.79 -2.18
N ILE A 51 3.55 7.19 -1.95
CA ILE A 51 4.77 7.90 -1.55
C ILE A 51 5.47 8.36 -2.83
N VAL A 52 5.57 9.68 -3.00
CA VAL A 52 6.17 10.32 -4.17
C VAL A 52 7.60 10.73 -3.82
N CYS A 53 8.57 10.17 -4.54
CA CYS A 53 9.99 10.46 -4.36
C CYS A 53 10.35 11.91 -4.76
N PRO A 54 11.46 12.47 -4.27
CA PRO A 54 12.01 13.73 -4.77
C PRO A 54 12.25 13.64 -6.28
N HIS A 55 11.91 14.70 -7.00
CA HIS A 55 12.09 14.79 -8.44
C HIS A 55 12.57 16.18 -8.82
N TYR A 56 13.55 16.23 -9.70
CA TYR A 56 14.19 17.46 -10.15
C TYR A 56 14.30 17.45 -11.69
N PRO A 57 14.04 18.58 -12.37
CA PRO A 57 14.33 18.70 -13.78
C PRO A 57 15.82 18.54 -14.07
N LEU A 58 16.15 17.96 -15.22
CA LEU A 58 17.53 17.75 -15.61
C LEU A 58 18.25 19.09 -15.80
N GLY A 59 19.36 19.27 -15.08
CA GLY A 59 20.22 20.46 -15.17
C GLY A 59 19.88 21.59 -14.19
N GLU A 60 18.77 21.52 -13.45
CA GLU A 60 18.46 22.51 -12.40
C GLU A 60 19.26 22.27 -11.12
N VAL A 61 19.46 21.01 -10.76
CA VAL A 61 20.18 20.59 -9.54
C VAL A 61 21.30 19.65 -9.93
N ALA A 62 22.48 19.82 -9.32
CA ALA A 62 23.59 18.89 -9.52
C ALA A 62 23.22 17.50 -8.99
N SER A 63 23.70 16.45 -9.64
CA SER A 63 23.33 15.07 -9.26
C SER A 63 23.64 14.75 -7.79
N GLN A 64 24.69 15.36 -7.23
CA GLN A 64 25.10 15.16 -5.84
C GLN A 64 24.15 15.86 -4.85
N ASP A 65 23.54 16.98 -5.23
CA ASP A 65 22.64 17.76 -4.37
C ASP A 65 21.19 17.24 -4.40
N ALA A 66 20.84 16.40 -5.38
CA ALA A 66 19.51 15.81 -5.50
C ALA A 66 19.25 14.77 -4.40
N GLU A 67 18.18 15.00 -3.63
CA GLU A 67 17.77 14.12 -2.54
C GLU A 67 17.44 12.70 -3.05
N ARG A 68 17.93 11.68 -2.33
CA ARG A 68 17.67 10.26 -2.58
C ARG A 68 17.51 9.53 -1.26
N TYR A 69 16.54 8.62 -1.18
CA TYR A 69 16.17 7.96 0.07
C TYR A 69 15.94 6.46 -0.09
N VAL A 70 16.35 5.67 0.91
CA VAL A 70 15.85 4.31 1.10
C VAL A 70 14.71 4.37 2.11
N LEU A 71 13.55 3.84 1.74
CA LEU A 71 12.34 3.78 2.55
C LEU A 71 12.25 2.43 3.27
N TYR A 72 11.99 2.48 4.57
CA TYR A 72 11.80 1.31 5.41
C TYR A 72 10.42 1.32 6.04
N MET A 73 9.80 0.15 6.13
CA MET A 73 8.62 -0.07 6.96
C MET A 73 9.09 -0.71 8.27
N VAL A 74 8.88 -0.01 9.39
CA VAL A 74 9.51 -0.35 10.67
C VAL A 74 8.49 -0.47 11.81
N GLU A 75 8.93 -1.03 12.93
CA GLU A 75 8.15 -1.05 14.16
C GLU A 75 8.21 0.30 14.89
N ARG A 76 7.33 0.49 15.88
CA ARG A 76 7.23 1.76 16.62
C ARG A 76 8.55 2.19 17.25
N GLY A 77 9.29 1.28 17.90
CA GLY A 77 10.56 1.61 18.56
C GLY A 77 11.62 2.11 17.57
N ASP A 78 11.71 1.48 16.40
CA ASP A 78 12.61 1.86 15.32
C ASP A 78 12.21 3.20 14.68
N TYR A 79 10.90 3.47 14.59
CA TYR A 79 10.37 4.77 14.15
C TYR A 79 10.72 5.91 15.12
N GLU A 80 10.63 5.66 16.42
CA GLU A 80 11.02 6.64 17.45
C GLU A 80 12.53 6.89 17.45
N ALA A 81 13.33 5.82 17.34
CA ALA A 81 14.79 5.89 17.24
C ALA A 81 15.30 6.31 15.86
N CYS A 82 14.40 6.41 14.86
CA CYS A 82 14.73 6.68 13.48
C CYS A 82 15.83 5.75 12.94
N ARG A 83 15.75 4.45 13.24
CA ARG A 83 16.80 3.47 12.91
C ARG A 83 16.17 2.15 12.45
N PRO A 84 16.35 1.75 11.17
CA PRO A 84 15.95 0.41 10.73
C PRO A 84 16.88 -0.65 11.35
N GLN A 85 16.33 -1.83 11.61
CA GLN A 85 17.05 -2.98 12.18
C GLN A 85 17.73 -3.82 11.11
N SER A 86 17.09 -4.02 9.96
CA SER A 86 17.60 -4.90 8.91
C SER A 86 17.17 -4.47 7.50
N TYR A 87 17.81 -5.06 6.50
CA TYR A 87 17.43 -4.88 5.09
C TYR A 87 16.07 -5.51 4.76
N GLU A 88 15.57 -6.43 5.58
CA GLU A 88 14.24 -7.04 5.38
C GLU A 88 13.10 -6.04 5.60
N GLN A 89 13.36 -4.95 6.32
CA GLN A 89 12.44 -3.84 6.49
C GLN A 89 12.43 -2.87 5.29
N LEU A 90 13.33 -3.06 4.30
CA LEU A 90 13.36 -2.22 3.10
C LEU A 90 12.05 -2.36 2.34
N ARG A 91 11.44 -1.22 2.04
CA ARG A 91 10.16 -1.18 1.34
C ARG A 91 10.28 -0.62 -0.08
N TRP A 92 11.15 0.37 -0.28
CA TRP A 92 11.37 1.03 -1.56
C TRP A 92 12.68 1.83 -1.58
N GLU A 93 13.19 2.13 -2.77
CA GLU A 93 14.34 3.02 -2.99
C GLU A 93 13.93 4.17 -3.92
N CYS A 94 14.15 5.41 -3.48
CA CYS A 94 14.00 6.62 -4.27
C CYS A 94 15.40 7.01 -4.79
N ASP A 95 15.87 6.34 -5.83
CA ASP A 95 17.22 6.47 -6.39
C ASP A 95 17.26 7.17 -7.77
N HIS A 96 16.09 7.42 -8.38
CA HIS A 96 15.93 8.06 -9.70
C HIS A 96 15.37 9.51 -9.65
N PRO A 97 16.09 10.50 -9.09
CA PRO A 97 15.58 11.86 -8.93
C PRO A 97 15.37 12.63 -10.25
N PHE A 98 15.97 12.18 -11.35
CA PHE A 98 15.88 12.80 -12.67
C PHE A 98 15.05 11.97 -13.66
N ALA A 99 14.09 11.19 -13.17
CA ALA A 99 13.22 10.38 -14.00
C ALA A 99 12.56 11.24 -15.13
N PRO A 100 12.55 10.77 -16.39
CA PRO A 100 12.29 11.62 -17.56
C PRO A 100 10.83 12.08 -17.72
N HIS A 101 9.88 11.42 -17.06
CA HIS A 101 8.44 11.66 -17.29
C HIS A 101 7.71 12.16 -16.05
N ALA A 102 7.95 11.53 -14.90
CA ALA A 102 7.25 11.84 -13.67
C ALA A 102 8.13 11.44 -12.47
N PRO A 103 7.87 12.02 -11.29
CA PRO A 103 8.44 11.51 -10.05
C PRO A 103 8.16 10.03 -9.88
N GLU A 104 9.16 9.30 -9.39
CA GLU A 104 8.97 7.92 -8.98
C GLU A 104 7.96 7.84 -7.84
N LYS A 105 7.09 6.82 -7.89
CA LYS A 105 5.99 6.67 -6.96
C LYS A 105 5.88 5.23 -6.47
N PHE A 106 6.06 5.06 -5.17
CA PHE A 106 5.77 3.82 -4.48
C PHE A 106 4.31 3.83 -4.02
N SER A 107 3.56 2.78 -4.37
CA SER A 107 2.16 2.62 -3.98
C SER A 107 1.99 1.44 -3.03
N GLU A 108 1.51 1.70 -1.82
CA GLU A 108 1.10 0.69 -0.86
C GLU A 108 -0.42 0.57 -0.84
N LYS A 109 -0.94 -0.66 -0.86
CA LYS A 109 -2.38 -0.90 -0.68
C LYS A 109 -2.63 -1.43 0.72
N PHE A 110 -3.53 -0.78 1.46
CA PHE A 110 -3.91 -1.18 2.83
C PHE A 110 -4.90 -2.34 2.80
N GLN A 111 -4.43 -3.50 2.37
CA GLN A 111 -5.27 -4.71 2.26
C GLN A 111 -5.10 -5.63 3.46
N ARG A 112 -6.19 -6.32 3.81
CA ARG A 112 -6.21 -7.27 4.94
C ARG A 112 -5.43 -8.55 4.65
N PHE A 113 -5.45 -8.97 3.39
CA PHE A 113 -4.78 -10.19 2.94
C PHE A 113 -4.03 -9.88 1.65
N THR A 114 -2.82 -10.41 1.53
CA THR A 114 -1.97 -10.24 0.37
C THR A 114 -1.65 -11.61 -0.24
N PRO A 115 -1.80 -11.79 -1.57
CA PRO A 115 -1.39 -13.03 -2.22
C PRO A 115 0.14 -13.14 -2.35
N PHE A 116 0.88 -12.06 -2.09
CA PHE A 116 2.34 -12.03 -2.14
C PHE A 116 2.94 -12.41 -0.78
N THR A 117 3.84 -13.39 -0.76
CA THR A 117 4.45 -13.94 0.47
C THR A 117 5.26 -12.94 1.27
N LEU A 118 5.90 -11.98 0.59
CA LEU A 118 6.62 -10.86 1.22
C LEU A 118 5.75 -9.59 1.31
N GLY A 119 4.46 -9.70 0.99
CA GLY A 119 3.53 -8.58 1.05
C GLY A 119 3.18 -8.22 2.49
N LYS A 120 2.79 -6.98 2.71
CA LYS A 120 2.30 -6.54 4.02
C LYS A 120 0.79 -6.69 4.12
N GLU A 121 0.35 -7.27 5.23
CA GLU A 121 -1.04 -7.27 5.67
C GLU A 121 -1.31 -6.17 6.70
N PHE A 122 -2.46 -5.51 6.54
CA PHE A 122 -2.89 -4.37 7.35
C PHE A 122 -4.17 -4.69 8.13
N ARG A 123 -4.25 -4.18 9.36
CA ARG A 123 -5.38 -4.40 10.27
C ARG A 123 -6.03 -3.07 10.65
N PRO A 124 -7.37 -2.99 10.72
CA PRO A 124 -8.06 -1.82 11.25
C PRO A 124 -7.68 -1.58 12.71
N GLY A 125 -7.54 -0.31 13.09
CA GLY A 125 -7.14 0.12 14.43
C GLY A 125 -5.64 0.11 14.69
N GLU A 126 -4.84 -0.40 13.76
CA GLU A 126 -3.38 -0.44 13.89
C GLU A 126 -2.70 0.76 13.21
N SER A 127 -1.53 1.11 13.74
CA SER A 127 -0.65 2.14 13.17
C SER A 127 0.59 1.49 12.57
N TYR A 128 0.97 1.95 11.39
CA TYR A 128 2.15 1.49 10.65
C TYR A 128 3.12 2.65 10.45
N TYR A 129 4.42 2.34 10.43
CA TYR A 129 5.45 3.38 10.49
C TYR A 129 6.42 3.24 9.32
N TYR A 130 6.70 4.36 8.69
CA TYR A 130 7.68 4.48 7.61
C TYR A 130 8.76 5.46 8.03
N ILE A 131 10.01 5.13 7.75
CA ILE A 131 11.16 6.03 7.92
C ILE A 131 12.03 6.00 6.66
N SER A 132 12.86 7.02 6.47
CA SER A 132 13.87 7.00 5.42
C SER A 132 15.30 7.25 5.93
N LYS A 133 16.25 6.70 5.17
CA LYS A 133 17.67 7.04 5.27
C LYS A 133 18.15 7.63 3.95
N PRO A 134 18.89 8.75 3.98
CA PRO A 134 19.41 9.31 2.75
C PRO A 134 20.51 8.41 2.17
N LEU A 135 20.55 8.25 0.84
CA LEU A 135 21.58 7.43 0.17
C LEU A 135 22.96 8.11 0.20
N HIS A 136 22.97 9.44 0.27
CA HIS A 136 24.17 10.27 0.34
C HIS A 136 24.14 11.06 1.67
N HIS A 137 25.25 11.64 2.12
CA HIS A 137 25.33 12.40 3.39
C HIS A 137 24.54 13.73 3.42
N HIS A 138 23.42 13.81 2.71
CA HIS A 138 22.50 14.95 2.71
C HIS A 138 21.30 14.63 3.61
N GLY A 139 21.07 15.47 4.63
CA GLY A 139 19.96 15.34 5.58
C GLY A 139 20.39 14.76 6.93
N GLN A 140 20.34 15.59 7.98
CA GLN A 140 20.61 15.14 9.35
C GLN A 140 19.39 14.48 10.02
N GLU A 141 18.20 14.63 9.44
CA GLU A 141 16.94 14.22 10.06
C GLU A 141 16.30 13.09 9.25
N CYS A 142 15.89 12.03 9.94
CA CYS A 142 15.15 10.93 9.34
C CYS A 142 13.70 11.40 9.13
N LEU A 143 13.30 11.49 7.86
CA LEU A 143 11.90 11.71 7.51
C LEU A 143 11.12 10.48 7.96
N LYS A 144 9.97 10.71 8.59
CA LYS A 144 9.17 9.65 9.16
C LYS A 144 7.67 9.95 9.04
N LEU A 145 6.90 8.91 8.79
CA LEU A 145 5.46 8.96 8.58
C LEU A 145 4.78 7.87 9.40
N ARG A 146 3.74 8.25 10.15
CA ARG A 146 2.80 7.30 10.74
C ARG A 146 1.57 7.15 9.84
N VAL A 147 1.09 5.94 9.66
CA VAL A 147 -0.14 5.66 8.93
C VAL A 147 -1.11 4.92 9.83
N ASP A 148 -2.21 5.58 10.15
CA ASP A 148 -3.24 5.05 11.05
C ASP A 148 -4.36 4.44 10.22
N VAL A 149 -4.56 3.12 10.33
CA VAL A 149 -5.65 2.43 9.63
C VAL A 149 -6.92 2.56 10.46
N VAL A 150 -7.84 3.41 10.04
CA VAL A 150 -9.05 3.68 10.82
C VAL A 150 -9.98 2.47 10.83
N VAL A 151 -10.60 2.20 11.98
CA VAL A 151 -11.70 1.24 12.07
C VAL A 151 -12.89 1.82 11.33
N ASN A 152 -13.48 1.04 10.43
CA ASN A 152 -14.74 1.42 9.82
C ASN A 152 -15.85 1.10 10.83
N ASP A 153 -16.53 2.11 11.37
CA ASP A 153 -17.64 1.94 12.33
C ASP A 153 -18.86 1.21 11.72
N GLY A 154 -18.81 0.87 10.43
CA GLY A 154 -19.81 0.09 9.71
C GLY A 154 -19.32 -1.30 9.32
N SER A 155 -19.73 -2.31 10.10
CA SER A 155 -19.89 -3.72 9.71
C SER A 155 -18.70 -4.41 9.04
N GLN A 156 -17.78 -4.96 9.84
CA GLN A 156 -17.21 -6.29 9.67
C GLN A 156 -16.31 -6.63 10.88
N GLU A 157 -16.89 -6.54 12.08
CA GLU A 157 -16.45 -7.48 13.12
C GLU A 157 -16.84 -8.87 12.63
N ALA A 158 -15.83 -9.69 12.34
CA ALA A 158 -16.02 -11.12 12.30
C ALA A 158 -16.48 -11.53 13.70
N ARG A 159 -17.80 -11.60 13.90
CA ARG A 159 -18.39 -12.07 15.16
C ARG A 159 -17.87 -13.49 15.39
N VAL A 160 -17.01 -13.64 16.39
CA VAL A 160 -16.70 -14.93 17.00
C VAL A 160 -18.02 -15.48 17.55
N GLY A 161 -18.45 -16.63 17.04
CA GLY A 161 -19.67 -17.29 17.50
C GLY A 161 -19.55 -17.74 18.97
N PRO A 162 -20.64 -17.72 19.75
CA PRO A 162 -20.58 -18.11 21.16
C PRO A 162 -20.56 -19.64 21.30
N GLY A 163 -19.39 -20.19 21.64
CA GLY A 163 -19.28 -21.55 22.15
C GLY A 163 -19.84 -21.63 23.57
N ARG A 164 -21.01 -22.24 23.71
CA ARG A 164 -21.63 -22.59 25.00
C ARG A 164 -20.98 -23.87 25.55
N GLY A 165 -20.39 -23.81 26.74
CA GLY A 165 -19.87 -25.02 27.41
C GLY A 165 -19.18 -24.77 28.75
N THR A 166 -20.00 -24.68 29.81
CA THR A 166 -19.83 -25.23 31.18
C THR A 166 -18.51 -25.07 31.97
N LYS A 167 -18.67 -24.54 33.19
CA LYS A 167 -17.69 -24.41 34.29
C LYS A 167 -17.13 -25.74 34.80
N THR A 168 -15.85 -25.77 35.17
CA THR A 168 -15.22 -26.40 36.36
C THR A 168 -13.71 -26.10 36.28
N GLY A 169 -13.05 -25.57 37.31
CA GLY A 169 -12.42 -26.34 38.38
C GLY A 169 -10.90 -26.10 38.35
N ALA A 170 -10.27 -25.99 39.52
CA ALA A 170 -8.92 -25.48 39.75
C ALA A 170 -7.75 -26.42 39.36
N GLY A 171 -6.55 -25.84 39.21
CA GLY A 171 -5.29 -26.47 39.63
C GLY A 171 -4.25 -26.84 38.54
N GLY A 172 -3.02 -26.34 38.73
CA GLY A 172 -1.79 -27.16 38.64
C GLY A 172 -1.20 -27.55 37.28
N ALA A 173 -0.08 -26.89 36.96
CA ALA A 173 1.20 -27.43 36.48
C ALA A 173 1.31 -28.58 35.44
N HIS A 174 2.33 -28.40 34.59
CA HIS A 174 3.03 -29.34 33.69
C HIS A 174 2.57 -29.36 32.23
N THR A 175 3.38 -28.72 31.39
CA THR A 175 3.46 -28.87 29.93
C THR A 175 4.25 -30.14 29.60
N PRO A 176 3.71 -31.07 28.79
CA PRO A 176 4.54 -31.98 28.02
C PRO A 176 4.41 -31.69 26.52
N SER A 177 5.57 -31.69 25.88
CA SER A 177 5.80 -31.61 24.44
C SER A 177 5.02 -32.69 23.67
N ASN A 178 4.14 -32.29 22.76
CA ASN A 178 3.62 -33.16 21.70
C ASN A 178 4.30 -32.82 20.37
N ARG A 179 5.30 -33.62 20.00
CA ARG A 179 5.74 -33.80 18.62
C ARG A 179 4.63 -34.54 17.87
N LEU A 180 4.13 -33.96 16.79
CA LEU A 180 3.33 -34.68 15.79
C LEU A 180 4.25 -35.11 14.63
N PRO A 181 4.07 -36.30 14.04
CA PRO A 181 4.84 -36.76 12.89
C PRO A 181 4.41 -36.00 11.63
N ALA A 182 5.38 -35.67 10.76
CA ALA A 182 5.12 -35.22 9.41
C ALA A 182 5.09 -36.44 8.49
N ASP A 183 3.94 -36.70 7.87
CA ASP A 183 3.84 -37.56 6.68
C ASP A 183 4.11 -36.67 5.46
N ASP A 184 5.19 -36.96 4.73
CA ASP A 184 5.55 -36.31 3.47
C ASP A 184 4.63 -36.81 2.32
N PRO A 185 3.94 -35.94 1.58
CA PRO A 185 3.31 -36.34 0.33
C PRO A 185 4.33 -36.34 -0.83
N VAL A 186 4.34 -37.45 -1.58
CA VAL A 186 5.04 -37.63 -2.86
C VAL A 186 4.62 -36.54 -3.85
N ILE A 187 5.60 -35.76 -4.32
CA ILE A 187 5.45 -34.74 -5.36
C ILE A 187 5.61 -35.41 -6.73
N ASP A 188 4.52 -35.48 -7.51
CA ASP A 188 4.61 -35.66 -8.96
C ASP A 188 4.63 -34.26 -9.60
N LEU A 189 5.77 -33.89 -10.21
CA LEU A 189 5.93 -32.62 -10.91
C LEU A 189 5.29 -32.68 -12.31
N PRO A 190 4.36 -31.79 -12.67
CA PRO A 190 4.01 -31.58 -14.06
C PRO A 190 5.05 -30.70 -14.78
N GLU A 191 5.33 -31.11 -16.02
CA GLU A 191 6.30 -30.54 -16.94
C GLU A 191 5.99 -29.08 -17.31
N VAL A 192 7.00 -28.23 -17.24
CA VAL A 192 6.92 -26.78 -17.54
C VAL A 192 6.66 -26.55 -19.03
N GLN A 193 5.47 -26.08 -19.39
CA GLN A 193 5.20 -25.56 -20.72
C GLN A 193 5.64 -24.08 -20.84
N LYS A 194 6.63 -23.84 -21.70
CA LYS A 194 7.08 -22.50 -22.11
C LYS A 194 5.95 -21.77 -22.86
N SER A 195 5.41 -20.70 -22.29
CA SER A 195 4.50 -19.80 -23.00
C SER A 195 5.27 -18.89 -23.97
N VAL A 196 5.01 -19.07 -25.27
CA VAL A 196 5.48 -18.18 -26.34
C VAL A 196 4.71 -16.85 -26.27
N ARG A 197 5.47 -15.75 -26.19
CA ARG A 197 4.99 -14.36 -26.23
C ARG A 197 4.40 -14.07 -27.62
N ARG A 198 3.10 -13.78 -27.70
CA ARG A 198 2.47 -13.23 -28.91
C ARG A 198 2.24 -11.73 -28.69
N ASN A 199 2.99 -10.91 -29.42
CA ASN A 199 2.76 -9.47 -29.48
C ASN A 199 1.47 -9.19 -30.25
N SER A 200 0.56 -8.45 -29.65
CA SER A 200 -0.50 -7.75 -30.38
C SER A 200 -0.59 -6.37 -29.77
N ALA A 201 0.04 -5.41 -30.45
CA ALA A 201 -0.13 -3.99 -30.19
C ALA A 201 -1.51 -3.60 -30.71
N VAL A 202 -2.42 -3.27 -29.80
CA VAL A 202 -3.60 -2.46 -30.11
C VAL A 202 -3.48 -1.21 -29.25
N THR A 203 -3.11 -0.11 -29.89
CA THR A 203 -3.14 1.23 -29.34
C THR A 203 -4.59 1.66 -29.18
N THR A 204 -5.15 1.54 -27.97
CA THR A 204 -6.38 2.24 -27.58
C THR A 204 -5.99 3.59 -27.00
N ALA A 205 -6.14 4.64 -27.81
CA ALA A 205 -6.03 6.02 -27.36
C ALA A 205 -7.10 6.28 -26.28
N SER A 206 -6.66 6.58 -25.06
CA SER A 206 -7.51 7.00 -23.97
C SER A 206 -7.84 8.49 -24.12
N LEU A 207 -9.10 8.79 -24.45
CA LEU A 207 -9.69 10.12 -24.31
C LEU A 207 -10.80 10.05 -23.25
N PRO A 208 -10.58 10.54 -22.02
CA PRO A 208 -11.69 10.78 -21.11
C PRO A 208 -11.61 12.19 -20.50
N ALA A 209 -12.56 13.06 -20.86
CA ALA A 209 -13.09 14.14 -19.99
C ALA A 209 -14.11 15.03 -20.72
N LEU A 210 -14.01 15.20 -22.04
CA LEU A 210 -14.81 16.21 -22.76
C LEU A 210 -16.13 15.68 -23.35
N THR A 211 -16.33 14.36 -23.43
CA THR A 211 -17.57 13.77 -23.98
C THR A 211 -18.67 13.59 -22.93
N ALA A 212 -18.35 13.68 -21.64
CA ALA A 212 -19.33 13.55 -20.56
C ALA A 212 -20.04 14.87 -20.19
N SER A 213 -19.49 16.03 -20.59
CA SER A 213 -20.14 17.33 -20.35
C SER A 213 -21.13 17.71 -21.45
N LEU A 214 -20.91 17.25 -22.70
CA LEU A 214 -21.81 17.56 -23.82
C LEU A 214 -23.17 16.84 -23.71
N SER A 215 -23.19 15.64 -23.14
CA SER A 215 -24.42 14.86 -22.95
C SER A 215 -25.29 15.41 -21.83
N VAL A 216 -24.70 16.04 -20.80
CA VAL A 216 -25.45 16.72 -19.73
C VAL A 216 -26.05 18.05 -20.21
N LEU A 217 -25.38 18.75 -21.13
CA LEU A 217 -25.89 20.01 -21.68
C LEU A 217 -27.06 19.82 -22.66
N LEU A 218 -27.08 18.72 -23.42
CA LEU A 218 -28.21 18.39 -24.31
C LEU A 218 -29.48 17.90 -23.59
N LEU A 219 -29.37 17.53 -22.30
CA LEU A 219 -30.52 17.17 -21.45
C LEU A 219 -31.13 18.38 -20.74
N LEU A 220 -30.53 19.56 -20.87
CA LEU A 220 -30.97 20.84 -20.28
C LEU A 220 -31.43 21.86 -21.34
N LEU A 221 -31.53 21.47 -22.61
CA LEU A 221 -32.08 22.25 -23.72
C LEU A 221 -33.36 21.60 -24.27
#